data_AF-A0A812WYF5-F1
#
_entry.id   AF-A0A812WYF5-F1
#
_cell.length_a   1.000
_cell.length_b   1.000
_cell.length_c   1.000
_cell.angle_alpha   90.00
_cell.angle_beta   90.00
_cell.angle_gamma   90.00
#
_symmetry.space_group_name_H-M   'P 1'
#
loop_
_entity.id
_entity.type
_entity.pdbx_description
1 polymer ?
#
loop_
_entity_poly.entity_id
_entity_poly.type
_entity_poly.pdbx_seq_one_letter_code
_entity_poly.pdbx_strand_id
1 'polypeptide(L)'
;MPLLTLWTACLLVFGADASVNVTLMRREEAEVELKPTSEHLPDEDAPQNHKKEHHKHRHGRKHHHGVSHLKVGPGKDIPVCGEDYTCDDARLKSMDNSAKKHLAIYTYNIGSYEGGMREKNVPCVPPNMDAFLFLDHDTWERSDQTSFNTWKKRGWQIKSVSLQAGTEFVTGARLTSKLLKFTPPSWLLNGQWDWLVTFDGNVVLDLLRVGPFLEKYSLKPLLLLDWSYHESCGEDGFNCFSRELKSMLNKRREYIEDSRENIVAWDEKLTKEHEGQVPGTRKYSPPFYCETRIIFRNLRHARSVDVSQAFGRTYEKCHEIQRDQFLLPYYLWHANLSFDAEAFPMNFLADSVGMCMVKTRQGRN
;
A
#
# COMPACT_ATOMS: atom_id res chain seq x y z
N MET A 1 -48.67 55.34 7.34
CA MET A 1 -49.54 55.88 6.26
C MET A 1 -48.64 56.61 5.26
N PRO A 2 -48.85 56.53 3.93
CA PRO A 2 -49.16 55.36 3.09
C PRO A 2 -48.27 55.29 1.80
N LEU A 3 -48.55 54.29 0.95
CA LEU A 3 -48.31 54.19 -0.52
C LEU A 3 -46.90 53.76 -0.99
N LEU A 4 -46.77 52.54 -1.55
CA LEU A 4 -46.87 52.18 -2.99
C LEU A 4 -45.59 52.63 -3.76
N THR A 5 -44.90 51.89 -4.62
CA THR A 5 -45.30 50.84 -5.58
C THR A 5 -44.06 50.30 -6.36
N LEU A 6 -44.11 49.03 -6.82
CA LEU A 6 -43.77 48.51 -8.19
C LEU A 6 -42.34 48.80 -8.78
N TRP A 7 -41.51 47.86 -9.27
CA TRP A 7 -41.61 46.94 -10.45
C TRP A 7 -40.44 45.90 -10.42
N THR A 8 -40.67 44.60 -10.62
CA THR A 8 -40.55 43.83 -11.91
C THR A 8 -39.10 43.56 -12.35
N ALA A 9 -38.52 42.40 -12.03
CA ALA A 9 -38.44 41.17 -12.84
C ALA A 9 -37.50 41.24 -14.07
N CYS A 10 -36.48 40.39 -14.09
CA CYS A 10 -36.01 39.73 -15.30
C CYS A 10 -35.54 38.32 -14.94
N LEU A 11 -36.34 37.36 -15.41
CA LEU A 11 -36.17 35.92 -15.39
C LEU A 11 -35.72 35.51 -16.81
N LEU A 12 -35.14 34.31 -16.94
CA LEU A 12 -34.93 33.53 -18.18
C LEU A 12 -33.65 33.86 -18.98
N VAL A 13 -32.87 32.92 -19.53
CA VAL A 13 -33.18 31.58 -20.08
C VAL A 13 -31.85 30.76 -20.26
N PHE A 14 -31.93 29.46 -19.93
CA PHE A 14 -31.34 28.22 -20.51
C PHE A 14 -29.87 28.12 -20.96
N GLY A 15 -29.30 26.92 -20.74
CA GLY A 15 -28.41 26.34 -21.74
C GLY A 15 -27.61 25.09 -21.33
N ALA A 16 -28.24 23.93 -21.51
CA ALA A 16 -27.65 22.66 -21.97
C ALA A 16 -26.75 21.81 -21.05
N ASP A 17 -27.34 20.66 -20.70
CA ASP A 17 -26.68 19.36 -20.54
C ASP A 17 -25.62 19.08 -21.62
N ALA A 18 -24.46 18.58 -21.18
CA ALA A 18 -23.54 17.85 -22.04
C ALA A 18 -23.29 16.48 -21.42
N SER A 19 -24.10 15.53 -21.87
CA SER A 19 -23.85 14.10 -21.77
C SER A 19 -22.61 13.75 -22.60
N VAL A 20 -21.51 13.38 -21.92
CA VAL A 20 -20.32 12.86 -22.60
C VAL A 20 -20.55 11.39 -22.91
N ASN A 21 -20.93 11.12 -24.17
CA ASN A 21 -20.84 9.82 -24.81
C ASN A 21 -19.37 9.43 -24.94
N VAL A 22 -18.96 8.35 -24.28
CA VAL A 22 -17.66 7.72 -24.48
C VAL A 22 -17.77 6.79 -25.68
N THR A 23 -17.33 7.26 -26.84
CA THR A 23 -17.22 6.47 -28.06
C THR A 23 -16.01 5.53 -27.95
N LEU A 24 -16.29 4.23 -28.01
CA LEU A 24 -15.34 3.14 -28.08
C LEU A 24 -14.51 3.24 -29.37
N MET A 25 -13.24 3.62 -29.28
CA MET A 25 -12.30 3.54 -30.40
C MET A 25 -11.68 2.13 -30.43
N ARG A 26 -12.13 1.34 -31.41
CA ARG A 26 -11.57 0.04 -31.79
C ARG A 26 -10.25 0.31 -32.50
N ARG A 27 -9.13 -0.18 -31.96
CA ARG A 27 -7.80 -0.05 -32.57
C ARG A 27 -7.41 -1.39 -33.17
N GLU A 28 -7.35 -1.43 -34.50
CA GLU A 28 -6.69 -2.47 -35.31
C GLU A 28 -5.22 -2.07 -35.47
N GLU A 29 -4.29 -2.90 -34.99
CA GLU A 29 -2.87 -2.86 -35.39
C GLU A 29 -2.41 -4.33 -35.40
N ALA A 30 -2.25 -4.96 -36.58
CA ALA A 30 -1.11 -4.87 -37.50
C ALA A 30 0.09 -5.72 -37.01
N GLU A 31 0.25 -6.90 -37.62
CA GLU A 31 1.41 -7.78 -37.45
C GLU A 31 2.67 -7.09 -37.98
N VAL A 32 3.70 -6.98 -37.13
CA VAL A 32 5.05 -6.58 -37.54
C VAL A 32 5.97 -7.78 -37.38
N GLU A 33 6.46 -8.25 -38.52
CA GLU A 33 7.42 -9.33 -38.68
C GLU A 33 8.83 -8.83 -38.32
N LEU A 34 9.44 -9.37 -37.26
CA LEU A 34 10.83 -9.04 -36.85
C LEU A 34 11.80 -10.13 -37.33
N LYS A 35 12.73 -9.75 -38.20
CA LYS A 35 13.91 -10.54 -38.57
C LYS A 35 15.04 -10.37 -37.54
N PRO A 36 15.77 -11.43 -37.17
CA PRO A 36 16.90 -11.32 -36.27
C PRO A 36 18.14 -10.83 -37.01
N THR A 37 18.80 -9.80 -36.48
CA THR A 37 20.17 -9.41 -36.86
C THR A 37 21.11 -9.78 -35.71
N SER A 38 22.17 -10.50 -36.06
CA SER A 38 23.18 -11.07 -35.18
C SER A 38 24.48 -10.31 -35.44
N GLU A 39 24.99 -9.57 -34.47
CA GLU A 39 26.38 -9.08 -34.41
C GLU A 39 26.80 -9.07 -32.92
N HIS A 40 27.59 -10.05 -32.48
CA HIS A 40 29.05 -9.97 -32.27
C HIS A 40 29.51 -8.83 -31.35
N LEU A 41 29.71 -9.18 -30.07
CA LEU A 41 30.52 -8.45 -29.09
C LEU A 41 31.95 -9.02 -29.08
N PRO A 42 32.98 -8.20 -28.91
CA PRO A 42 34.26 -8.65 -28.37
C PRO A 42 34.42 -8.27 -26.89
N ASP A 43 35.19 -9.15 -26.24
CA ASP A 43 35.55 -9.21 -24.83
C ASP A 43 36.42 -8.05 -24.30
N GLU A 44 36.26 -7.92 -22.98
CA GLU A 44 37.20 -7.52 -21.91
C GLU A 44 38.51 -6.78 -22.25
N ASP A 45 38.72 -5.67 -21.54
CA ASP A 45 39.99 -5.44 -20.84
C ASP A 45 39.79 -4.47 -19.66
N ALA A 46 40.16 -4.93 -18.46
CA ALA A 46 40.59 -4.13 -17.30
C ALA A 46 42.11 -4.39 -17.13
N PRO A 47 42.91 -3.62 -16.35
CA PRO A 47 42.55 -2.75 -15.22
C PRO A 47 43.42 -1.46 -15.08
N GLN A 48 43.16 -0.63 -14.04
CA GLN A 48 44.15 -0.23 -13.01
C GLN A 48 43.77 1.05 -12.21
N ASN A 49 43.74 0.85 -10.88
CA ASN A 49 44.28 1.64 -9.75
C ASN A 49 44.43 3.17 -9.73
N HIS A 50 44.25 3.66 -8.49
CA HIS A 50 44.67 4.93 -7.84
C HIS A 50 43.54 5.96 -7.69
N LYS A 51 43.32 6.67 -6.57
CA LYS A 51 44.16 7.01 -5.40
C LYS A 51 43.23 7.51 -4.27
N LYS A 52 43.68 7.36 -3.02
CA LYS A 52 43.11 8.00 -1.82
C LYS A 52 43.23 9.52 -1.90
N GLU A 53 42.25 10.26 -1.37
CA GLU A 53 42.52 11.54 -0.71
C GLU A 53 41.46 11.91 0.35
N HIS A 54 41.96 12.37 1.49
CA HIS A 54 41.24 12.94 2.63
C HIS A 54 40.90 14.42 2.36
N HIS A 55 39.74 14.93 2.79
CA HIS A 55 39.70 16.05 3.73
C HIS A 55 38.30 16.53 4.21
N LYS A 56 38.29 16.81 5.51
CA LYS A 56 37.72 17.96 6.25
C LYS A 56 36.21 18.12 6.46
N HIS A 57 35.90 18.03 7.75
CA HIS A 57 34.80 18.63 8.51
C HIS A 57 34.29 20.00 8.02
N ARG A 58 32.97 20.15 8.07
CA ARG A 58 32.32 21.44 8.33
C ARG A 58 31.05 21.26 9.16
N HIS A 59 30.99 22.00 10.27
CA HIS A 59 29.85 22.12 11.18
C HIS A 59 28.68 22.85 10.52
N GLY A 60 27.45 22.41 10.81
CA GLY A 60 26.23 23.13 10.44
C GLY A 60 24.97 22.62 11.13
N ARG A 61 24.55 23.32 12.18
CA ARG A 61 23.20 23.48 12.78
C ARG A 61 22.29 22.24 12.95
N LYS A 62 22.15 21.84 14.22
CA LYS A 62 21.10 20.96 14.74
C LYS A 62 19.73 21.66 14.69
N HIS A 63 18.81 21.15 13.86
CA HIS A 63 17.38 21.31 14.10
C HIS A 63 16.93 20.16 15.01
N HIS A 64 16.42 20.50 16.19
CA HIS A 64 15.79 19.55 17.10
C HIS A 64 14.45 19.10 16.52
N HIS A 65 14.45 18.01 15.75
CA HIS A 65 13.27 17.18 15.58
C HIS A 65 13.41 15.99 16.53
N GLY A 66 12.50 15.90 17.50
CA GLY A 66 12.37 14.74 18.36
C GLY A 66 11.84 13.56 17.56
N VAL A 67 12.69 12.95 16.75
CA VAL A 67 12.51 11.56 16.34
C VAL A 67 12.84 10.75 17.58
N SER A 68 11.83 10.16 18.21
CA SER A 68 12.07 9.23 19.32
C SER A 68 12.79 8.01 18.75
N HIS A 69 14.12 8.01 18.82
CA HIS A 69 14.95 6.86 18.50
C HIS A 69 14.72 5.79 19.57
N LEU A 70 13.62 5.05 19.45
CA LEU A 70 13.50 3.74 20.08
C LEU A 70 14.59 2.86 19.46
N LYS A 71 15.61 2.53 20.25
CA LYS A 71 16.60 1.51 19.88
C LYS A 71 15.87 0.17 19.78
N VAL A 72 15.48 -0.21 18.56
CA VAL A 72 14.94 -1.52 18.25
C VAL A 72 16.13 -2.48 18.11
N GLY A 73 16.09 -3.61 18.81
CA GLY A 73 17.11 -4.66 18.67
C GLY A 73 17.12 -5.30 17.27
N PRO A 74 18.14 -6.11 16.95
CA PRO A 74 18.34 -6.73 15.64
C PRO A 74 17.05 -7.33 15.07
N GLY A 75 16.76 -6.97 13.81
CA GLY A 75 15.53 -7.31 13.09
C GLY A 75 15.30 -8.82 13.06
N LYS A 76 14.37 -9.29 13.89
CA LYS A 76 13.78 -10.62 13.77
C LYS A 76 12.78 -10.60 12.63
N ASP A 77 12.68 -11.69 11.89
CA ASP A 77 11.62 -11.92 10.90
C ASP A 77 10.23 -11.69 11.51
N ILE A 78 9.23 -11.40 10.67
CA ILE A 78 7.85 -11.17 11.14
C ILE A 78 7.43 -12.39 11.98
N PRO A 79 6.93 -12.21 13.21
CA PRO A 79 6.57 -13.34 14.05
C PRO A 79 5.54 -14.19 13.31
N VAL A 80 5.83 -15.49 13.22
CA VAL A 80 4.87 -16.47 12.72
C VAL A 80 3.75 -16.55 13.75
N CYS A 81 2.50 -16.55 13.29
CA CYS A 81 1.37 -16.71 14.19
C CYS A 81 1.49 -18.03 14.97
N GLY A 82 1.33 -17.96 16.29
CA GLY A 82 1.27 -19.13 17.17
C GLY A 82 -0.01 -19.94 16.98
N GLU A 83 -0.27 -20.88 17.90
CA GLU A 83 -1.56 -21.59 17.93
C GLU A 83 -2.72 -20.60 18.10
N ASP A 84 -3.84 -20.92 17.44
CA ASP A 84 -4.88 -20.00 16.97
C ASP A 84 -5.09 -18.74 17.82
N TYR A 85 -5.13 -17.57 17.16
CA TYR A 85 -5.86 -16.41 17.69
C TYR A 85 -7.28 -16.87 18.02
N THR A 86 -7.52 -17.17 19.28
CA THR A 86 -8.80 -17.67 19.76
C THR A 86 -9.72 -16.49 19.98
N CYS A 87 -10.95 -16.60 19.45
CA CYS A 87 -12.04 -15.73 19.86
C CYS A 87 -12.35 -16.09 21.30
N ASP A 88 -11.64 -15.45 22.23
CA ASP A 88 -12.01 -15.53 23.63
C ASP A 88 -13.24 -14.64 23.82
N ASP A 89 -14.40 -15.27 23.93
CA ASP A 89 -15.67 -14.58 24.21
C ASP A 89 -15.56 -13.72 25.48
N ALA A 90 -14.69 -14.07 26.44
CA ALA A 90 -14.44 -13.24 27.61
C ALA A 90 -13.69 -11.95 27.25
N ARG A 91 -12.74 -11.99 26.30
CA ARG A 91 -12.06 -10.80 25.78
C ARG A 91 -12.98 -9.92 24.94
N LEU A 92 -13.88 -10.52 24.17
CA LEU A 92 -14.89 -9.78 23.41
C LEU A 92 -15.90 -9.10 24.34
N LYS A 93 -16.32 -9.77 25.41
CA LYS A 93 -17.25 -9.22 26.42
C LYS A 93 -16.61 -8.19 27.35
N SER A 94 -15.31 -8.29 27.62
CA SER A 94 -14.59 -7.34 28.48
C SER A 94 -14.26 -6.03 27.78
N MET A 95 -14.41 -5.96 26.46
CA MET A 95 -14.42 -4.71 25.71
C MET A 95 -15.76 -4.01 25.93
N ASP A 96 -15.89 -3.43 27.13
CA ASP A 96 -16.81 -2.34 27.38
C ASP A 96 -16.59 -1.27 26.29
N ASN A 97 -17.67 -0.67 25.78
CA ASN A 97 -17.85 0.19 24.58
C ASN A 97 -16.86 1.38 24.43
N SER A 98 -15.56 1.15 24.58
CA SER A 98 -14.53 2.15 24.86
C SER A 98 -13.89 2.70 23.60
N ALA A 99 -13.99 1.99 22.47
CA ALA A 99 -13.56 2.52 21.19
C ALA A 99 -14.59 3.52 20.68
N LYS A 100 -14.24 4.82 20.76
CA LYS A 100 -15.12 5.91 20.30
C LYS A 100 -15.20 5.99 18.77
N LYS A 101 -14.21 5.44 18.09
CA LYS A 101 -14.09 5.51 16.63
C LYS A 101 -14.68 4.29 15.96
N HIS A 102 -15.41 4.53 14.87
CA HIS A 102 -15.95 3.48 14.03
C HIS A 102 -14.92 3.08 12.97
N LEU A 103 -14.64 1.79 12.82
CA LEU A 103 -13.49 1.33 12.04
C LEU A 103 -13.96 0.35 10.96
N ALA A 104 -13.49 0.54 9.74
CA ALA A 104 -13.56 -0.48 8.70
C ALA A 104 -12.22 -1.18 8.61
N ILE A 105 -12.25 -2.50 8.55
CA ILE A 105 -11.08 -3.32 8.32
C ILE A 105 -11.32 -4.30 7.19
N TYR A 106 -10.33 -4.49 6.32
CA TYR A 106 -10.44 -5.50 5.28
C TYR A 106 -9.13 -6.17 4.95
N THR A 107 -9.28 -7.36 4.41
CA THR A 107 -8.22 -8.13 3.77
C THR A 107 -8.78 -8.71 2.47
N TYR A 108 -7.90 -9.22 1.62
CA TYR A 108 -8.27 -9.76 0.32
C TYR A 108 -7.43 -11.00 0.02
N ASN A 109 -8.06 -11.96 -0.65
CA ASN A 109 -7.39 -13.15 -1.18
C ASN A 109 -7.82 -13.30 -2.64
N ILE A 110 -6.95 -12.83 -3.53
CA ILE A 110 -7.22 -12.69 -4.94
C ILE A 110 -6.26 -13.58 -5.72
N GLY A 111 -6.78 -14.27 -6.74
CA GLY A 111 -5.99 -15.17 -7.58
C GLY A 111 -5.56 -16.46 -6.86
N SER A 112 -6.33 -16.86 -5.83
CA SER A 112 -6.11 -18.10 -5.09
C SER A 112 -4.70 -18.26 -4.52
N TYR A 113 -4.06 -17.17 -4.07
CA TYR A 113 -2.70 -17.19 -3.53
C TYR A 113 -2.52 -18.17 -2.37
N GLU A 114 -3.58 -18.36 -1.58
CA GLU A 114 -3.61 -19.31 -0.45
C GLU A 114 -4.21 -20.69 -0.82
N GLY A 115 -4.62 -20.90 -2.07
CA GLY A 115 -5.30 -22.10 -2.55
C GLY A 115 -6.75 -22.23 -2.08
N GLY A 116 -7.32 -21.16 -1.51
CA GLY A 116 -8.65 -21.07 -0.89
C GLY A 116 -8.62 -20.16 0.33
N MET A 117 -9.75 -20.02 1.03
CA MET A 117 -9.80 -19.34 2.33
C MET A 117 -9.12 -20.16 3.43
N ARG A 118 -8.37 -19.50 4.31
CA ARG A 118 -7.80 -20.15 5.51
C ARG A 118 -8.84 -20.34 6.61
N GLU A 119 -8.78 -21.47 7.31
CA GLU A 119 -9.63 -21.76 8.48
C GLU A 119 -8.96 -21.36 9.81
N LYS A 120 -7.62 -21.35 9.83
CA LYS A 120 -6.82 -21.05 11.01
C LYS A 120 -6.44 -19.58 11.09
N ASN A 121 -6.23 -19.11 12.32
CA ASN A 121 -5.79 -17.74 12.61
C ASN A 121 -6.70 -16.63 12.03
N VAL A 122 -7.98 -16.91 11.83
CA VAL A 122 -8.94 -15.90 11.34
C VAL A 122 -9.22 -14.89 12.46
N PRO A 123 -8.96 -13.58 12.31
CA PRO A 123 -9.16 -12.64 13.41
C PRO A 123 -10.63 -12.57 13.84
N CYS A 124 -10.87 -12.31 15.13
CA CYS A 124 -12.23 -12.12 15.66
C CYS A 124 -12.60 -10.64 15.59
N VAL A 125 -13.76 -10.33 15.04
CA VAL A 125 -14.19 -8.96 14.80
C VAL A 125 -14.94 -8.44 16.03
N PRO A 126 -14.45 -7.37 16.70
CA PRO A 126 -15.17 -6.77 17.81
C PRO A 126 -16.41 -5.98 17.34
N PRO A 127 -17.40 -5.74 18.21
CA PRO A 127 -18.68 -5.12 17.83
C PRO A 127 -18.59 -3.72 17.21
N ASN A 128 -17.53 -2.97 17.49
CA ASN A 128 -17.32 -1.60 17.00
C ASN A 128 -16.55 -1.54 15.65
N MET A 129 -16.38 -2.67 14.97
CA MET A 129 -15.67 -2.78 13.71
C MET A 129 -16.52 -3.47 12.65
N ASP A 130 -16.51 -2.91 11.44
CA ASP A 130 -16.98 -3.61 10.25
C ASP A 130 -15.80 -4.25 9.54
N ALA A 131 -15.83 -5.58 9.37
CA ALA A 131 -14.74 -6.34 8.76
C ALA A 131 -15.16 -6.98 7.43
N PHE A 132 -14.30 -6.88 6.41
CA PHE A 132 -14.57 -7.36 5.06
C PHE A 132 -13.46 -8.26 4.53
N LEU A 133 -13.83 -9.43 3.99
CA LEU A 133 -12.93 -10.30 3.23
C LEU A 133 -13.33 -10.22 1.76
N PHE A 134 -12.44 -9.72 0.90
CA PHE A 134 -12.65 -9.69 -0.54
C PHE A 134 -12.05 -10.91 -1.23
N LEU A 135 -12.86 -11.57 -2.07
CA LEU A 135 -12.49 -12.77 -2.82
C LEU A 135 -12.84 -12.61 -4.29
N ASP A 136 -11.98 -13.09 -5.18
CA ASP A 136 -12.36 -13.31 -6.57
C ASP A 136 -13.12 -14.63 -6.74
N HIS A 137 -13.70 -14.84 -7.93
CA HIS A 137 -14.50 -16.03 -8.22
C HIS A 137 -13.70 -17.33 -8.06
N ASP A 138 -12.45 -17.40 -8.51
CA ASP A 138 -11.67 -18.64 -8.42
C ASP A 138 -11.37 -19.00 -6.97
N THR A 139 -11.04 -18.00 -6.15
CA THR A 139 -10.80 -18.22 -4.71
C THR A 139 -12.09 -18.64 -4.01
N TRP A 140 -13.23 -18.08 -4.42
CA TRP A 140 -14.54 -18.47 -3.89
C TRP A 140 -14.85 -19.95 -4.17
N GLU A 141 -14.72 -20.39 -5.42
CA GLU A 141 -14.98 -21.78 -5.84
C GLU A 141 -14.06 -22.80 -5.17
N ARG A 142 -12.83 -22.42 -4.84
CA ARG A 142 -11.86 -23.29 -4.14
C ARG A 142 -12.04 -23.34 -2.62
N SER A 143 -12.89 -22.46 -2.08
CA SER A 143 -13.10 -22.38 -0.64
C SER A 143 -14.26 -23.28 -0.22
N ASP A 144 -14.07 -24.05 0.85
CA ASP A 144 -15.13 -24.93 1.35
C ASP A 144 -16.09 -24.20 2.31
N GLN A 145 -17.26 -24.81 2.52
CA GLN A 145 -18.29 -24.24 3.39
C GLN A 145 -17.79 -24.05 4.84
N THR A 146 -16.85 -24.89 5.30
CA THR A 146 -16.23 -24.79 6.62
C THR A 146 -15.47 -23.48 6.77
N SER A 147 -14.66 -23.12 5.78
CA SER A 147 -13.92 -21.87 5.72
C SER A 147 -14.85 -20.66 5.70
N PHE A 148 -15.87 -20.68 4.84
CA PHE A 148 -16.89 -19.61 4.81
C PHE A 148 -17.58 -19.44 6.17
N ASN A 149 -18.01 -20.54 6.79
CA ASN A 149 -18.67 -20.53 8.08
C ASN A 149 -17.75 -20.01 9.18
N THR A 150 -16.47 -20.37 9.14
CA THR A 150 -15.48 -19.91 10.12
C THR A 150 -15.31 -18.39 10.08
N TRP A 151 -15.11 -17.81 8.89
CA TRP A 151 -14.96 -16.36 8.74
C TRP A 151 -16.24 -15.60 9.16
N LYS A 152 -17.41 -16.06 8.70
CA LYS A 152 -18.70 -15.46 9.08
C LYS A 152 -18.95 -15.53 10.58
N LYS A 153 -18.67 -16.69 11.21
CA LYS A 153 -18.82 -16.87 12.67
C LYS A 153 -17.91 -15.92 13.45
N ARG A 154 -16.74 -15.56 12.91
CA ARG A 154 -15.82 -14.58 13.51
C ARG A 154 -16.17 -13.11 13.18
N GLY A 155 -17.32 -12.86 12.54
CA GLY A 155 -17.85 -11.52 12.29
C GLY A 155 -17.45 -10.89 10.95
N TRP A 156 -16.81 -11.64 10.05
CA TRP A 156 -16.39 -11.12 8.76
C TRP A 156 -17.52 -11.14 7.72
N GLN A 157 -17.67 -10.03 7.00
CA GLN A 157 -18.50 -9.97 5.80
C GLN A 157 -17.67 -10.37 4.58
N ILE A 158 -18.10 -11.41 3.88
CA ILE A 158 -17.39 -11.89 2.69
C ILE A 158 -17.99 -11.21 1.46
N LYS A 159 -17.15 -10.59 0.65
CA LYS A 159 -17.54 -9.83 -0.55
C LYS A 159 -16.84 -10.43 -1.76
N SER A 160 -17.60 -10.68 -2.81
CA SER A 160 -17.04 -11.07 -4.11
C SER A 160 -16.57 -9.83 -4.88
N VAL A 161 -15.48 -9.97 -5.63
CA VAL A 161 -14.97 -8.95 -6.56
C VAL A 161 -14.69 -9.57 -7.92
N SER A 162 -15.00 -8.82 -8.97
CA SER A 162 -14.60 -9.19 -10.33
C SER A 162 -13.14 -8.85 -10.54
N LEU A 163 -12.41 -9.77 -11.19
CA LEU A 163 -11.05 -9.49 -11.62
C LEU A 163 -11.05 -8.40 -12.69
N GLN A 164 -10.15 -7.44 -12.54
CA GLN A 164 -9.83 -6.50 -13.60
C GLN A 164 -9.06 -7.21 -14.71
N ALA A 165 -9.18 -6.68 -15.93
CA ALA A 165 -8.27 -7.04 -17.00
C ALA A 165 -6.83 -6.71 -16.59
N GLY A 166 -5.88 -7.56 -16.97
CA GLY A 166 -4.46 -7.28 -16.84
C GLY A 166 -3.97 -6.25 -17.87
N THR A 167 -2.72 -5.85 -17.72
CA THR A 167 -1.94 -5.21 -18.79
C THR A 167 -0.92 -6.21 -19.36
N GLU A 168 -0.15 -5.78 -20.36
CA GLU A 168 1.01 -6.55 -20.84
C GLU A 168 2.08 -6.77 -19.74
N PHE A 169 2.11 -5.91 -18.71
CA PHE A 169 3.10 -5.97 -17.64
C PHE A 169 2.59 -6.63 -16.35
N VAL A 170 1.27 -6.60 -16.10
CA VAL A 170 0.71 -7.00 -14.81
C VAL A 170 -0.60 -7.77 -14.97
N THR A 171 -0.67 -8.96 -14.37
CA THR A 171 -1.86 -9.82 -14.44
C THR A 171 -3.07 -9.19 -13.77
N GLY A 172 -4.27 -9.53 -14.25
CA GLY A 172 -5.54 -9.04 -13.71
C GLY A 172 -5.73 -9.30 -12.22
N ALA A 173 -5.32 -10.48 -11.73
CA ALA A 173 -5.38 -10.81 -10.30
C ALA A 173 -4.47 -9.89 -9.44
N ARG A 174 -3.27 -9.58 -9.93
CA ARG A 174 -2.36 -8.64 -9.25
C ARG A 174 -2.93 -7.22 -9.28
N LEU A 175 -3.43 -6.74 -10.42
CA LEU A 175 -4.05 -5.41 -10.51
C LEU A 175 -5.28 -5.28 -9.62
N THR A 176 -6.12 -6.31 -9.56
CA THR A 176 -7.30 -6.32 -8.68
C THR A 176 -6.88 -6.24 -7.20
N SER A 177 -5.82 -6.95 -6.82
CA SER A 177 -5.24 -6.84 -5.46
C SER A 177 -4.71 -5.42 -5.19
N LYS A 178 -4.05 -4.79 -6.17
CA LYS A 178 -3.56 -3.41 -6.05
C LYS A 178 -4.70 -2.39 -6.00
N LEU A 179 -5.77 -2.60 -6.76
CA LEU A 179 -6.98 -1.79 -6.71
C LEU A 179 -7.54 -1.81 -5.29
N LEU A 180 -7.80 -3.00 -4.73
CA LEU A 180 -8.31 -3.12 -3.36
C LEU A 180 -7.34 -2.51 -2.35
N LYS A 181 -6.03 -2.71 -2.51
CA LYS A 181 -5.02 -2.18 -1.59
C LYS A 181 -4.94 -0.66 -1.61
N PHE A 182 -5.03 -0.02 -2.79
CA PHE A 182 -4.74 1.41 -2.95
C PHE A 182 -6.00 2.27 -3.17
N THR A 183 -6.92 1.80 -3.99
CA THR A 183 -8.17 2.49 -4.34
C THR A 183 -9.37 1.59 -4.04
N PRO A 184 -9.62 1.25 -2.75
CA PRO A 184 -10.72 0.37 -2.38
C PRO A 184 -12.07 0.98 -2.80
N PRO A 185 -13.14 0.18 -2.83
CA PRO A 185 -14.48 0.65 -3.18
C PRO A 185 -14.85 1.96 -2.50
N SER A 186 -15.43 2.90 -3.25
CA SER A 186 -15.74 4.25 -2.77
C SER A 186 -16.62 4.26 -1.52
N TRP A 187 -17.48 3.25 -1.34
CA TRP A 187 -18.29 3.12 -0.14
C TRP A 187 -17.44 2.92 1.12
N LEU A 188 -16.26 2.27 1.05
CA LEU A 188 -15.31 2.17 2.17
C LEU A 188 -14.62 3.51 2.46
N LEU A 189 -14.24 4.25 1.42
CA LEU A 189 -13.53 5.53 1.56
C LEU A 189 -14.44 6.67 2.03
N ASN A 190 -15.68 6.69 1.56
CA ASN A 190 -16.65 7.76 1.80
C ASN A 190 -17.72 7.36 2.83
N GLY A 191 -17.54 6.20 3.48
CA GLY A 191 -18.51 5.65 4.41
C GLY A 191 -18.54 6.35 5.77
N GLN A 192 -19.18 5.69 6.73
CA GLN A 192 -19.35 6.18 8.10
C GLN A 192 -18.09 6.02 8.98
N TRP A 193 -17.06 5.31 8.52
CA TRP A 193 -15.89 4.98 9.32
C TRP A 193 -14.91 6.15 9.49
N ASP A 194 -14.21 6.15 10.62
CA ASP A 194 -13.15 7.10 10.93
C ASP A 194 -11.79 6.66 10.40
N TRP A 195 -11.56 5.34 10.41
CA TRP A 195 -10.36 4.71 9.90
C TRP A 195 -10.69 3.56 8.99
N LEU A 196 -9.81 3.36 8.01
CA LEU A 196 -9.80 2.21 7.13
C LEU A 196 -8.46 1.48 7.29
N VAL A 197 -8.53 0.21 7.69
CA VAL A 197 -7.36 -0.65 7.86
C VAL A 197 -7.37 -1.73 6.78
N THR A 198 -6.30 -1.82 6.00
CA THR A 198 -6.10 -2.91 5.04
C THR A 198 -4.85 -3.68 5.40
N PHE A 199 -4.89 -4.99 5.20
CA PHE A 199 -3.71 -5.84 5.29
C PHE A 199 -3.75 -6.97 4.25
N ASP A 200 -2.59 -7.52 3.94
CA ASP A 200 -2.44 -8.63 2.99
C ASP A 200 -2.97 -9.95 3.60
N GLY A 201 -3.45 -10.89 2.77
CA GLY A 201 -4.12 -12.12 3.25
C GLY A 201 -3.32 -12.97 4.26
N ASN A 202 -1.99 -12.91 4.16
CA ASN A 202 -1.07 -13.63 5.02
C ASN A 202 -0.72 -12.89 6.34
N VAL A 203 -1.23 -11.67 6.53
CA VAL A 203 -1.09 -10.90 7.77
C VAL A 203 -2.29 -11.19 8.67
N VAL A 204 -2.03 -11.26 9.98
CA VAL A 204 -3.04 -11.42 11.03
C VAL A 204 -2.83 -10.32 12.05
N LEU A 205 -3.92 -9.74 12.54
CA LEU A 205 -3.93 -8.69 13.55
C LEU A 205 -4.82 -9.10 14.72
N ASP A 206 -4.47 -8.66 15.92
CA ASP A 206 -5.39 -8.67 17.05
C ASP A 206 -6.33 -7.47 16.93
N LEU A 207 -7.54 -7.71 16.41
CA LEU A 207 -8.48 -6.62 16.16
C LEU A 207 -8.91 -5.91 17.43
N LEU A 208 -8.86 -6.57 18.60
CA LEU A 208 -9.16 -5.93 19.88
C LEU A 208 -8.16 -4.82 20.23
N ARG A 209 -6.96 -4.89 19.65
CA ARG A 209 -5.86 -3.96 19.92
C ARG A 209 -5.76 -2.83 18.90
N VAL A 210 -6.33 -3.01 17.71
CA VAL A 210 -6.26 -2.02 16.62
C VAL A 210 -6.95 -0.72 17.00
N GLY A 211 -8.15 -0.77 17.59
CA GLY A 211 -8.87 0.45 18.01
C GLY A 211 -8.07 1.33 18.99
N PRO A 212 -7.65 0.81 20.16
CA PRO A 212 -6.82 1.55 21.11
C PRO A 212 -5.50 2.06 20.53
N PHE A 213 -4.91 1.32 19.59
CA PHE A 213 -3.71 1.76 18.87
C PHE A 213 -4.01 3.00 18.01
N LEU A 214 -5.09 2.98 17.22
CA LEU A 214 -5.47 4.08 16.32
C LEU A 214 -5.90 5.35 17.05
N GLU A 215 -6.44 5.24 18.27
CA GLU A 215 -6.75 6.41 19.10
C GLU A 215 -5.51 7.21 19.47
N LYS A 216 -4.40 6.53 19.81
CA LYS A 216 -3.11 7.16 20.15
C LYS A 216 -2.53 7.96 19.00
N TYR A 217 -2.80 7.55 17.76
CA TYR A 217 -2.30 8.21 16.54
C TYR A 217 -3.42 8.91 15.75
N SER A 218 -4.47 9.35 16.45
CA SER A 218 -5.64 9.99 15.86
C SER A 218 -5.37 11.27 15.08
N LEU A 219 -4.22 11.92 15.31
CA LEU A 219 -3.77 13.13 14.62
C LEU A 219 -2.96 12.84 13.36
N LYS A 220 -2.71 11.58 13.02
CA LYS A 220 -1.95 11.20 11.83
C LYS A 220 -2.91 10.88 10.67
N PRO A 221 -2.59 11.31 9.44
CA PRO A 221 -3.39 10.94 8.26
C PRO A 221 -3.24 9.47 7.88
N LEU A 222 -2.07 8.91 8.14
CA LEU A 222 -1.65 7.63 7.59
C LEU A 222 -0.65 6.98 8.54
N LEU A 223 -0.87 5.71 8.86
CA LEU A 223 0.09 4.87 9.56
C LEU A 223 0.53 3.73 8.65
N LEU A 224 1.83 3.44 8.64
CA LEU A 224 2.45 2.48 7.74
C LEU A 224 3.38 1.53 8.50
N LEU A 225 3.66 0.40 7.87
CA LEU A 225 4.79 -0.44 8.25
C LEU A 225 6.06 0.20 7.69
N ASP A 226 6.95 0.66 8.57
CA ASP A 226 8.31 1.02 8.20
C ASP A 226 9.04 -0.27 7.80
N TRP A 227 9.83 -0.24 6.74
CA TRP A 227 10.71 -1.33 6.30
C TRP A 227 12.19 -0.95 6.48
N SER A 228 12.49 0.32 6.80
CA SER A 228 13.85 0.76 7.11
C SER A 228 14.43 0.17 8.40
N TYR A 229 13.62 -0.55 9.19
CA TYR A 229 14.09 -1.32 10.35
C TYR A 229 15.06 -2.44 10.01
N HIS A 230 15.14 -2.89 8.74
CA HIS A 230 16.17 -3.85 8.36
C HIS A 230 17.55 -3.20 8.54
N GLU A 231 18.43 -3.76 9.38
CA GLU A 231 19.75 -3.18 9.73
C GLU A 231 20.59 -2.75 8.52
N SER A 232 20.34 -3.38 7.37
CA SER A 232 21.02 -3.11 6.12
C SER A 232 20.61 -1.77 5.45
N CYS A 233 19.54 -1.12 5.90
CA CYS A 233 18.96 0.06 5.28
C CYS A 233 19.60 1.40 5.67
N GLY A 234 20.20 1.51 6.86
CA GLY A 234 20.66 2.79 7.41
C GLY A 234 19.52 3.79 7.68
N GLU A 235 19.85 5.06 7.95
CA GLU A 235 18.88 6.13 8.29
C GLU A 235 18.20 6.79 7.07
N ASP A 236 18.43 6.29 5.85
CA ASP A 236 17.97 6.94 4.61
C ASP A 236 17.00 6.04 3.84
N GLY A 237 15.74 6.48 3.71
CA GLY A 237 14.71 5.77 2.97
C GLY A 237 15.07 5.52 1.50
N PHE A 238 15.89 6.38 0.88
CA PHE A 238 16.36 6.16 -0.49
C PHE A 238 17.32 4.97 -0.60
N ASN A 239 18.18 4.76 0.40
CA ASN A 239 19.10 3.63 0.42
C ASN A 239 18.35 2.30 0.53
N CYS A 240 17.29 2.23 1.34
CA CYS A 240 16.39 1.08 1.35
C CYS A 240 15.77 0.82 -0.02
N PHE A 241 15.20 1.88 -0.62
CA PHE A 241 14.60 1.80 -1.94
C PHE A 241 15.58 1.24 -2.97
N SER A 242 16.79 1.80 -3.05
CA SER A 242 17.81 1.39 -4.03
C SER A 242 18.24 -0.07 -3.80
N ARG A 243 18.39 -0.50 -2.54
CA ARG A 243 18.73 -1.89 -2.21
C ARG A 243 17.62 -2.86 -2.60
N GLU A 244 16.38 -2.55 -2.27
CA GLU A 244 15.22 -3.39 -2.58
C GLU A 244 15.07 -3.55 -4.09
N LEU A 245 15.16 -2.44 -4.83
CA LEU A 245 15.09 -2.41 -6.28
C LEU A 245 16.23 -3.23 -6.91
N LYS A 246 17.48 -3.00 -6.50
CA LYS A 246 18.63 -3.81 -6.95
C LYS A 246 18.45 -5.30 -6.65
N SER A 247 17.85 -5.64 -5.51
CA SER A 247 17.57 -7.04 -5.19
C SER A 247 16.47 -7.63 -6.09
N MET A 248 15.45 -6.87 -6.48
CA MET A 248 14.45 -7.32 -7.47
C MET A 248 15.08 -7.53 -8.85
N LEU A 249 15.90 -6.58 -9.32
CA LEU A 249 16.57 -6.67 -10.63
C LEU A 249 17.58 -7.82 -10.74
N ASN A 250 18.24 -8.18 -9.64
CA ASN A 250 19.37 -9.10 -9.67
C ASN A 250 19.12 -10.47 -9.04
N LYS A 251 18.28 -10.57 -8.01
CA LYS A 251 18.13 -11.79 -7.20
C LYS A 251 16.72 -12.37 -7.18
N ARG A 252 15.69 -11.53 -7.33
CA ARG A 252 14.27 -11.90 -7.21
C ARG A 252 13.51 -11.50 -8.47
N ARG A 253 14.04 -11.88 -9.64
CA ARG A 253 13.55 -11.42 -10.94
C ARG A 253 12.14 -11.92 -11.24
N GLU A 254 11.75 -13.07 -10.71
CA GLU A 254 10.42 -13.68 -10.81
C GLU A 254 9.30 -12.78 -10.25
N TYR A 255 9.66 -11.77 -9.47
CA TYR A 255 8.71 -10.82 -8.92
C TYR A 255 8.36 -9.67 -9.86
N ILE A 256 9.16 -9.48 -10.91
CA ILE A 256 9.13 -8.32 -11.80
C ILE A 256 9.37 -8.68 -13.27
N GLU A 257 9.28 -9.96 -13.62
CA GLU A 257 9.68 -10.51 -14.92
C GLU A 257 9.03 -9.76 -16.08
N ASP A 258 7.73 -9.52 -16.01
CA ASP A 258 6.94 -8.86 -17.07
C ASP A 258 7.05 -7.33 -17.02
N SER A 259 7.71 -6.74 -16.02
CA SER A 259 7.80 -5.27 -15.83
C SER A 259 9.22 -4.79 -15.61
N ARG A 260 10.22 -5.59 -16.01
CA ARG A 260 11.62 -5.39 -15.64
C ARG A 260 12.15 -4.07 -16.20
N GLU A 261 11.89 -3.79 -17.48
CA GLU A 261 12.31 -2.58 -18.19
C GLU A 261 11.71 -1.33 -17.52
N ASN A 262 10.44 -1.40 -17.13
CA ASN A 262 9.75 -0.32 -16.44
C ASN A 262 10.37 -0.02 -15.07
N ILE A 263 10.88 -1.05 -14.38
CA ILE A 263 11.61 -0.88 -13.11
C ILE A 263 12.99 -0.28 -13.32
N VAL A 264 13.71 -0.67 -14.37
CA VAL A 264 15.00 -0.04 -14.72
C VAL A 264 14.80 1.45 -14.98
N ALA A 265 13.83 1.81 -15.81
CA ALA A 265 13.49 3.21 -16.08
C ALA A 265 13.06 3.95 -14.81
N TRP A 266 12.34 3.29 -13.90
CA TRP A 266 11.96 3.86 -12.60
C TRP A 266 13.17 4.12 -11.70
N ASP A 267 14.13 3.20 -11.63
CA ASP A 267 15.38 3.37 -10.86
C ASP A 267 16.21 4.54 -11.38
N GLU A 268 16.40 4.62 -12.69
CA GLU A 268 17.13 5.72 -13.32
C GLU A 268 16.49 7.07 -13.03
N LYS A 269 15.16 7.15 -13.15
CA LYS A 269 14.40 8.35 -12.84
C LYS A 269 14.62 8.77 -11.38
N LEU A 270 14.38 7.87 -10.43
CA LEU A 270 14.45 8.19 -9.00
C LEU A 270 15.88 8.47 -8.53
N THR A 271 16.88 7.84 -9.16
CA THR A 271 18.29 8.15 -8.92
C THR A 271 18.62 9.57 -9.37
N LYS A 272 18.21 9.99 -10.58
CA LYS A 272 18.41 11.37 -11.06
C LYS A 272 17.73 12.40 -10.15
N GLU A 273 16.51 12.11 -9.69
CA GLU A 273 15.80 13.00 -8.75
C GLU A 273 16.47 13.02 -7.37
N HIS A 274 16.97 11.88 -6.89
CA HIS A 274 17.73 11.81 -5.63
C HIS A 274 19.07 12.53 -5.74
N GLU A 275 19.74 12.52 -6.89
CA GLU A 275 21.01 13.23 -7.09
C GLU A 275 20.81 14.73 -7.37
N GLY A 276 19.56 15.18 -7.49
CA GLY A 276 19.23 16.58 -7.80
C GLY A 276 19.55 16.97 -9.24
N GLN A 277 19.63 15.97 -10.14
CA GLN A 277 19.96 16.16 -11.55
C GLN A 277 18.74 16.54 -12.41
N VAL A 278 17.53 16.53 -11.84
CA VAL A 278 16.31 16.93 -12.54
C VAL A 278 16.03 18.41 -12.23
N PRO A 279 16.17 19.33 -13.21
CA PRO A 279 15.97 20.75 -12.95
C PRO A 279 14.52 21.06 -12.58
N GLY A 280 14.33 21.94 -11.59
CA GLY A 280 13.00 22.40 -11.17
C GLY A 280 12.23 21.42 -10.27
N THR A 281 12.83 20.28 -9.89
CA THR A 281 12.21 19.34 -8.93
C THR A 281 12.92 19.36 -7.58
N ARG A 282 12.17 18.99 -6.53
CA ARG A 282 12.74 18.77 -5.19
C ARG A 282 13.61 17.51 -5.23
N LYS A 283 14.74 17.51 -4.53
CA LYS A 283 15.58 16.31 -4.37
C LYS A 283 14.78 15.19 -3.69
N TYR A 284 14.63 14.03 -4.34
CA TYR A 284 13.92 12.89 -3.75
C TYR A 284 14.67 12.36 -2.53
N SER A 285 14.10 12.53 -1.34
CA SER A 285 14.72 12.12 -0.07
C SER A 285 13.60 11.76 0.92
N PRO A 286 13.04 10.56 0.80
CA PRO A 286 11.98 10.11 1.69
C PRO A 286 12.56 9.82 3.09
N PRO A 287 11.87 10.19 4.17
CA PRO A 287 12.35 9.98 5.54
C PRO A 287 12.37 8.49 5.94
N PHE A 288 11.56 7.66 5.30
CA PHE A 288 11.50 6.22 5.53
C PHE A 288 11.13 5.49 4.24
N TYR A 289 11.38 4.19 4.23
CA TYR A 289 10.89 3.27 3.19
C TYR A 289 9.82 2.40 3.82
N CYS A 290 8.57 2.47 3.32
CA CYS A 290 7.46 1.74 3.90
C CYS A 290 7.09 0.50 3.09
N GLU A 291 6.61 -0.54 3.77
CA GLU A 291 5.95 -1.66 3.11
C GLU A 291 4.42 -1.53 3.21
N THR A 292 3.73 -2.05 2.19
CA THR A 292 2.29 -1.91 1.99
C THR A 292 1.48 -3.14 2.44
N ARG A 293 2.06 -4.04 3.24
CA ARG A 293 1.37 -5.23 3.78
C ARG A 293 0.30 -4.90 4.79
N ILE A 294 0.41 -3.75 5.44
CA ILE A 294 -0.58 -3.20 6.35
C ILE A 294 -0.59 -1.68 6.22
N ILE A 295 -1.78 -1.10 6.13
CA ILE A 295 -1.98 0.33 5.95
C ILE A 295 -3.16 0.75 6.80
N PHE A 296 -2.99 1.80 7.60
CA PHE A 296 -4.06 2.41 8.39
C PHE A 296 -4.31 3.83 7.88
N ARG A 297 -5.48 4.08 7.28
CA ARG A 297 -5.85 5.38 6.72
C ARG A 297 -6.84 6.08 7.62
N ASN A 298 -6.55 7.31 8.00
CA ASN A 298 -7.47 8.16 8.76
C ASN A 298 -8.39 8.89 7.78
N LEU A 299 -9.62 8.42 7.64
CA LEU A 299 -10.58 8.95 6.66
C LEU A 299 -11.09 10.35 7.04
N ARG A 300 -10.98 10.73 8.32
CA ARG A 300 -11.43 12.03 8.84
C ARG A 300 -10.32 13.06 8.98
N HIS A 301 -9.09 12.71 8.64
CA HIS A 301 -7.98 13.67 8.69
C HIS A 301 -8.10 14.71 7.57
N ALA A 302 -7.68 15.95 7.82
CA ALA A 302 -7.74 17.03 6.81
C ALA A 302 -6.95 16.72 5.52
N ARG A 303 -5.93 15.86 5.61
CA ARG A 303 -5.11 15.37 4.47
C ARG A 303 -5.66 14.08 3.82
N SER A 304 -6.84 13.57 4.18
CA SER A 304 -7.34 12.27 3.68
C SER A 304 -7.53 12.24 2.17
N VAL A 305 -7.90 13.38 1.57
CA VAL A 305 -8.00 13.55 0.11
C VAL A 305 -6.63 13.40 -0.55
N ASP A 306 -5.59 14.02 -0.01
CA ASP A 306 -4.23 13.91 -0.56
C ASP A 306 -3.68 12.48 -0.43
N VAL A 307 -3.98 11.80 0.68
CA VAL A 307 -3.67 10.37 0.84
C VAL A 307 -4.35 9.56 -0.26
N SER A 308 -5.63 9.81 -0.51
CA SER A 308 -6.38 9.11 -1.55
C SER A 308 -5.82 9.37 -2.95
N GLN A 309 -5.38 10.60 -3.23
CA GLN A 309 -4.73 10.95 -4.50
C GLN A 309 -3.36 10.28 -4.66
N ALA A 310 -2.52 10.28 -3.62
CA ALA A 310 -1.22 9.60 -3.67
C ALA A 310 -1.37 8.09 -3.89
N PHE A 311 -2.38 7.49 -3.25
CA PHE A 311 -2.72 6.08 -3.44
C PHE A 311 -3.27 5.81 -4.85
N GLY A 312 -4.13 6.69 -5.38
CA GLY A 312 -4.59 6.61 -6.77
C GLY A 312 -3.44 6.61 -7.76
N ARG A 313 -2.50 7.55 -7.63
CA ARG A 313 -1.29 7.60 -8.49
C ARG A 313 -0.40 6.37 -8.34
N THR A 314 -0.33 5.81 -7.14
CA THR A 314 0.39 4.55 -6.89
C THR A 314 -0.25 3.40 -7.67
N TYR A 315 -1.58 3.29 -7.62
CA TYR A 315 -2.33 2.28 -8.35
C TYR A 315 -2.21 2.44 -9.88
N GLU A 316 -2.28 3.66 -10.40
CA GLU A 316 -2.03 3.92 -11.82
C GLU A 316 -0.67 3.36 -12.24
N LYS A 317 0.38 3.64 -11.45
CA LYS A 317 1.72 3.12 -11.73
C LYS A 317 1.83 1.59 -11.61
N CYS A 318 0.96 0.96 -10.82
CA CYS A 318 0.89 -0.51 -10.75
C CYS A 318 0.38 -1.15 -12.05
N HIS A 319 -0.16 -0.41 -13.02
CA HIS A 319 -0.45 -0.96 -14.35
C HIS A 319 0.80 -1.24 -15.17
N GLU A 320 1.91 -0.58 -14.83
CA GLU A 320 3.19 -0.68 -15.52
C GLU A 320 4.21 -1.52 -14.75
N ILE A 321 4.04 -1.65 -13.42
CA ILE A 321 5.02 -2.28 -12.54
C ILE A 321 4.33 -3.29 -11.61
N GLN A 322 4.80 -4.53 -11.63
CA GLN A 322 4.20 -5.64 -10.87
C GLN A 322 4.32 -5.50 -9.34
N ARG A 323 5.29 -4.72 -8.84
CA ARG A 323 5.58 -4.52 -7.42
C ARG A 323 5.35 -3.07 -6.98
N ASP A 324 4.71 -2.92 -5.84
CA ASP A 324 4.24 -1.66 -5.29
C ASP A 324 5.10 -1.12 -4.14
N GLN A 325 5.97 -1.96 -3.58
CA GLN A 325 6.79 -1.65 -2.40
C GLN A 325 7.62 -0.36 -2.57
N PHE A 326 8.05 -0.09 -3.80
CA PHE A 326 8.87 1.08 -4.13
C PHE A 326 8.11 2.18 -4.90
N LEU A 327 6.79 2.08 -4.99
CA LEU A 327 5.93 3.08 -5.65
C LEU A 327 5.30 4.03 -4.63
N LEU A 328 4.67 3.50 -3.57
CA LEU A 328 3.97 4.32 -2.58
C LEU A 328 4.88 5.36 -1.89
N PRO A 329 6.12 5.04 -1.45
CA PRO A 329 6.99 6.03 -0.81
C PRO A 329 7.22 7.29 -1.67
N TYR A 330 7.38 7.10 -2.99
CA TYR A 330 7.57 8.20 -3.93
C TYR A 330 6.34 9.10 -4.01
N TYR A 331 5.14 8.54 -4.17
CA TYR A 331 3.92 9.34 -4.29
C TYR A 331 3.52 10.03 -2.98
N LEU A 332 3.81 9.41 -1.83
CA LEU A 332 3.68 10.07 -0.54
C LEU A 332 4.65 11.25 -0.41
N TRP A 333 5.90 11.08 -0.83
CA TRP A 333 6.90 12.15 -0.76
C TRP A 333 6.54 13.30 -1.68
N HIS A 334 6.11 13.00 -2.91
CA HIS A 334 5.67 13.99 -3.89
C HIS A 334 4.44 14.79 -3.43
N ALA A 335 3.55 14.17 -2.65
CA ALA A 335 2.40 14.83 -2.04
C ALA A 335 2.72 15.53 -0.69
N ASN A 336 3.99 15.55 -0.30
CA ASN A 336 4.46 16.03 1.01
C ASN A 336 3.73 15.34 2.19
N LEU A 337 3.36 14.07 2.04
CA LEU A 337 2.71 13.25 3.05
C LEU A 337 3.69 12.41 3.85
N SER A 338 4.88 12.12 3.33
CA SER A 338 5.88 11.31 4.05
C SER A 338 6.32 11.90 5.39
N PHE A 339 6.17 13.22 5.57
CA PHE A 339 6.46 13.90 6.84
C PHE A 339 5.27 13.94 7.80
N ASP A 340 4.05 13.77 7.27
CA ASP A 340 2.81 13.74 8.05
C ASP A 340 2.47 12.30 8.51
N ALA A 341 2.82 11.32 7.68
CA ALA A 341 2.63 9.90 7.96
C ALA A 341 3.52 9.42 9.11
N GLU A 342 3.06 8.40 9.83
CA GLU A 342 3.84 7.71 10.85
C GLU A 342 4.17 6.30 10.35
N ALA A 343 5.43 5.90 10.43
CA ALA A 343 5.87 4.57 10.01
C ALA A 343 6.44 3.83 11.22
N PHE A 344 5.98 2.60 11.44
CA PHE A 344 6.36 1.83 12.61
C PHE A 344 7.22 0.62 12.24
N PRO A 345 8.29 0.34 12.99
CA PRO A 345 9.01 -0.90 12.87
C PRO A 345 8.07 -2.10 13.08
N MET A 346 8.35 -3.19 12.39
CA MET A 346 7.56 -4.40 12.46
C MET A 346 7.34 -4.94 13.88
N ASN A 347 8.40 -5.01 14.70
CA ASN A 347 8.31 -5.49 16.09
C ASN A 347 7.36 -4.62 16.91
N PHE A 348 7.33 -3.31 16.64
CA PHE A 348 6.41 -2.41 17.31
C PHE A 348 4.95 -2.70 16.95
N LEU A 349 4.65 -3.02 15.68
CA LEU A 349 3.30 -3.42 15.26
C LEU A 349 2.93 -4.81 15.80
N ALA A 350 3.86 -5.76 15.83
CA ALA A 350 3.66 -7.05 16.48
C ALA A 350 3.27 -6.85 17.95
N ASP A 351 4.03 -6.03 18.66
CA ASP A 351 3.81 -5.75 20.06
C ASP A 351 2.57 -4.90 20.30
N SER A 352 2.20 -3.97 19.41
CA SER A 352 1.12 -2.99 19.65
C SER A 352 -0.25 -3.46 19.17
N VAL A 353 -0.31 -4.10 18.00
CA VAL A 353 -1.56 -4.54 17.37
C VAL A 353 -1.62 -6.06 17.18
N GLY A 354 -0.67 -6.80 17.78
CA GLY A 354 -0.66 -8.26 17.71
C GLY A 354 -0.36 -8.80 16.31
N MET A 355 0.36 -8.03 15.49
CA MET A 355 0.66 -8.42 14.11
C MET A 355 1.51 -9.70 14.03
N CYS A 356 1.08 -10.66 13.23
CA CYS A 356 1.84 -11.86 12.89
C CYS A 356 1.58 -12.31 11.45
N MET A 357 2.40 -13.22 10.92
CA MET A 357 2.20 -13.82 9.60
C MET A 357 1.79 -15.28 9.66
N VAL A 358 0.90 -15.68 8.75
CA VAL A 358 0.65 -17.08 8.43
C VAL A 358 1.52 -17.51 7.25
N LYS A 359 1.98 -18.76 7.27
CA LYS A 359 2.67 -19.35 6.12
C LYS A 359 1.67 -19.55 4.98
N THR A 360 1.92 -18.92 3.84
CA THR A 360 1.16 -19.19 2.63
C THR A 360 1.62 -20.51 2.01
N ARG A 361 0.70 -21.24 1.37
CA ARG A 361 0.98 -22.59 0.82
C ARG A 361 2.03 -22.60 -0.30
N GLN A 362 2.46 -21.45 -0.84
CA GLN A 362 3.47 -21.32 -1.91
C GLN A 362 4.93 -21.52 -1.45
N GLY A 363 5.16 -22.41 -0.48
CA GLY A 363 6.49 -22.83 -0.03
C GLY A 363 6.82 -24.29 -0.38
N ARG A 364 6.18 -24.87 -1.40
CA ARG A 364 6.59 -26.16 -1.98
C ARG A 364 7.09 -25.91 -3.39
N ASN A 365 8.36 -25.54 -3.50
CA ASN A 365 9.18 -25.90 -4.66
C ASN A 365 10.03 -27.09 -4.25
#